data_AF-A0A7J5GPX2-F1
#
_entry.id   AF-A0A7J5GPX2-F1
#
_cell.length_a   1.000
_cell.length_b   1.000
_cell.length_c   1.000
_cell.angle_alpha   90.00
_cell.angle_beta   90.00
_cell.angle_gamma   90.00
#
_symmetry.space_group_name_H-M   'P 1'
#
loop_
_entity.id
_entity.type
_entity.pdbx_description
1 polymer ?
#
loop_
_entity_poly.entity_id
_entity_poly.type
_entity_poly.pdbx_seq_one_letter_code
_entity_poly.pdbx_strand_id
1 'polypeptide(L)'
;YIGPKSDPEGKGHKMICIDGNIYGLTHELDEYVDYWIIQSYGSSNPGFDGYGVDPKKIICTENFEKYATNGGQLLKQAAAMPQEGYKGGVGAYRFDNDYDNTPNYKWMRQAIQINQRVFNEWKAKQNEAENKPQK
;
A
#
# COMPACT_ATOMS: atom_id res chain seq x y z
N TYR A 1 -14.72 -10.32 16.30
CA TYR A 1 -15.04 -8.89 16.24
C TYR A 1 -14.28 -8.25 15.06
N ILE A 2 -14.43 -6.95 14.80
CA ILE A 2 -13.89 -6.25 13.61
C ILE A 2 -12.84 -5.20 14.00
N GLY A 3 -11.73 -5.14 13.26
CA GLY A 3 -10.61 -4.22 13.42
C GLY A 3 -9.65 -4.54 14.59
N PRO A 4 -8.46 -3.92 14.62
CA PRO A 4 -7.40 -4.25 15.57
C PRO A 4 -7.78 -4.03 17.03
N LYS A 5 -8.51 -2.95 17.33
CA LYS A 5 -8.97 -2.66 18.70
C LYS A 5 -9.89 -3.73 19.28
N SER A 6 -10.51 -4.54 18.43
CA SER A 6 -11.34 -5.66 18.87
C SER A 6 -10.57 -6.95 19.19
N ASP A 7 -9.25 -6.94 18.95
CA ASP A 7 -8.35 -8.07 19.10
C ASP A 7 -7.02 -7.66 19.77
N PRO A 8 -7.08 -7.20 21.03
CA PRO A 8 -5.89 -6.77 21.77
C PRO A 8 -4.87 -7.90 21.99
N GLU A 9 -5.30 -9.16 21.88
CA GLU A 9 -4.47 -10.35 22.06
C GLU A 9 -3.85 -10.85 20.74
N GLY A 10 -4.22 -10.28 19.60
CA GLY A 10 -3.71 -10.65 18.28
C GLY A 10 -4.07 -12.07 17.83
N LYS A 11 -5.24 -12.59 18.25
CA LYS A 11 -5.73 -13.93 17.92
C LYS A 11 -6.45 -14.01 16.58
N GLY A 12 -6.64 -12.87 15.92
CA GLY A 12 -7.30 -12.73 14.63
C GLY A 12 -8.63 -11.99 14.76
N HIS A 13 -8.83 -11.00 13.89
CA HIS A 13 -10.06 -10.23 13.74
C HIS A 13 -10.50 -10.17 12.28
N LYS A 14 -11.76 -9.79 12.07
CA LYS A 14 -12.21 -9.37 10.73
C LYS A 14 -11.59 -8.01 10.43
N MET A 15 -11.14 -7.81 9.21
CA MET A 15 -10.52 -6.55 8.81
C MET A 15 -11.54 -5.43 8.72
N ILE A 16 -11.11 -4.22 9.05
CA ILE A 16 -11.77 -2.98 8.66
C ILE A 16 -10.79 -2.10 7.90
N CYS A 17 -11.16 -1.80 6.67
CA CYS A 17 -10.42 -0.93 5.78
C CYS A 17 -11.30 0.27 5.43
N ILE A 18 -10.69 1.44 5.30
CA ILE A 18 -11.38 2.65 4.85
C ILE A 18 -10.71 3.12 3.57
N ASP A 19 -11.49 3.26 2.50
CA ASP A 19 -11.04 3.84 1.24
C ASP A 19 -11.63 5.24 1.05
N GLY A 20 -10.94 6.07 0.25
CA GLY A 20 -11.47 7.39 -0.09
C GLY A 20 -10.46 8.53 0.04
N ASN A 21 -10.95 9.66 0.56
CA ASN A 21 -10.12 10.73 1.11
C ASN A 21 -10.04 10.55 2.63
N ILE A 22 -8.88 10.13 3.13
CA ILE A 22 -8.72 9.64 4.49
C ILE A 22 -8.31 10.72 5.50
N TYR A 23 -7.89 11.92 5.05
CA TYR A 23 -7.26 12.94 5.90
C TYR A 23 -8.08 13.35 7.13
N GLY A 24 -9.42 13.38 7.01
CA GLY A 24 -10.31 13.76 8.12
C GLY A 24 -10.60 12.63 9.11
N LEU A 25 -10.14 11.41 8.84
CA LEU A 25 -10.52 10.20 9.58
C LEU A 25 -9.35 9.58 10.34
N THR A 26 -8.12 9.80 9.87
CA THR A 26 -6.94 9.04 10.29
C THR A 26 -6.56 9.23 11.75
N HIS A 27 -6.85 10.38 12.37
CA HIS A 27 -6.45 10.63 13.76
C HIS A 27 -7.26 9.79 14.78
N GLU A 28 -8.59 9.91 14.77
CA GLU A 28 -9.44 9.27 15.77
C GLU A 28 -9.64 7.78 15.54
N LEU A 29 -9.44 7.31 14.31
CA LEU A 29 -9.82 5.96 13.90
C LEU A 29 -8.62 5.03 13.66
N ASP A 30 -7.37 5.48 13.73
CA ASP A 30 -6.22 4.65 13.32
C ASP A 30 -6.12 3.33 14.10
N GLU A 31 -6.38 3.35 15.41
CA GLU A 31 -6.34 2.14 16.24
C GLU A 31 -7.44 1.12 15.89
N TYR A 32 -8.47 1.56 15.17
CA TYR A 32 -9.57 0.72 14.72
C TYR A 32 -9.36 0.18 13.31
N VAL A 33 -8.49 0.79 12.49
CA VAL A 33 -8.38 0.52 11.05
C VAL A 33 -7.13 -0.28 10.70
N ASP A 34 -7.32 -1.35 9.93
CA ASP A 34 -6.24 -2.22 9.42
C ASP A 34 -5.50 -1.54 8.27
N TYR A 35 -6.26 -1.06 7.27
CA TYR A 35 -5.71 -0.39 6.10
C TYR A 35 -6.50 0.83 5.67
N TRP A 36 -5.76 1.87 5.35
CA TRP A 36 -6.21 3.10 4.71
C TRP A 36 -5.92 3.02 3.21
N ILE A 37 -6.96 2.99 2.39
CA ILE A 37 -6.85 2.77 0.94
C ILE A 37 -7.04 4.11 0.22
N ILE A 38 -5.96 4.65 -0.35
CA ILE A 38 -5.99 5.96 -0.99
C ILE A 38 -6.20 5.85 -2.51
N GLN A 39 -6.99 6.79 -3.04
CA GLN A 39 -7.29 6.91 -4.46
C GLN A 39 -6.20 7.76 -5.16
N SER A 40 -5.05 7.16 -5.44
CA SER A 40 -3.91 7.84 -6.08
C SER A 40 -4.01 7.87 -7.61
N TYR A 41 -5.22 7.91 -8.16
CA TYR A 41 -5.51 7.72 -9.58
C TYR A 41 -4.71 8.68 -10.47
N GLY A 42 -3.97 8.12 -11.44
CA GLY A 42 -3.14 8.87 -12.39
C GLY A 42 -1.89 9.51 -11.79
N SER A 43 -1.64 9.40 -10.48
CA SER A 43 -0.46 9.97 -9.82
C SER A 43 0.67 8.95 -9.71
N SER A 44 1.88 9.34 -10.14
CA SER A 44 3.10 8.59 -9.86
C SER A 44 3.68 8.88 -8.48
N ASN A 45 3.15 9.89 -7.79
CA ASN A 45 3.48 10.22 -6.41
C ASN A 45 2.21 10.03 -5.55
N PRO A 46 1.95 8.81 -5.07
CA PRO A 46 0.69 8.48 -4.39
C PRO A 46 0.51 9.23 -3.05
N GLY A 47 1.59 9.77 -2.48
CA GLY A 47 1.62 10.47 -1.20
C GLY A 47 1.30 9.52 -0.06
N PHE A 48 2.30 8.86 0.51
CA PHE A 48 2.15 7.95 1.66
C PHE A 48 2.34 8.68 3.00
N ASP A 49 2.94 9.86 2.96
CA ASP A 49 3.30 10.62 4.14
C ASP A 49 2.24 11.70 4.45
N GLY A 50 2.22 12.18 5.69
CA GLY A 50 1.41 13.35 6.08
C GLY A 50 -0.04 13.06 6.51
N TYR A 51 -0.45 11.79 6.63
CA TYR A 51 -1.78 11.42 7.14
C TYR A 51 -1.84 11.25 8.66
N GLY A 52 -0.71 11.33 9.36
CA GLY A 52 -0.64 11.08 10.81
C GLY A 52 -0.81 9.62 11.22
N VAL A 53 -0.64 8.68 10.28
CA VAL A 53 -0.70 7.23 10.51
C VAL A 53 0.54 6.55 9.97
N ASP A 54 0.83 5.35 10.49
CA ASP A 54 1.95 4.55 10.03
C ASP A 54 1.76 4.18 8.54
N PRO A 55 2.70 4.53 7.64
CA PRO A 55 2.59 4.20 6.22
C PRO A 55 2.37 2.71 5.93
N LYS A 56 2.73 1.81 6.85
CA LYS A 56 2.47 0.36 6.68
C LYS A 56 0.98 0.02 6.60
N LYS A 57 0.11 0.91 7.06
CA LYS A 57 -1.35 0.79 6.93
C LYS A 57 -1.88 1.38 5.62
N ILE A 58 -1.06 2.02 4.80
CA ILE A 58 -1.53 2.69 3.59
C ILE A 58 -1.38 1.80 2.35
N ILE A 59 -2.47 1.65 1.60
CA ILE A 59 -2.50 1.02 0.28
C ILE A 59 -2.88 2.08 -0.74
N CYS A 60 -2.07 2.30 -1.76
CA CYS A 60 -2.40 3.20 -2.87
C CYS A 60 -3.08 2.47 -4.03
N THR A 61 -3.92 3.16 -4.79
CA THR A 61 -4.64 2.55 -5.92
C THR A 61 -4.55 3.36 -7.21
N GLU A 62 -4.49 2.64 -8.33
CA GLU A 62 -4.63 3.19 -9.69
C GLU A 62 -6.05 2.96 -10.25
N ASN A 63 -6.49 3.80 -11.18
CA ASN A 63 -7.76 3.68 -11.87
C ASN A 63 -7.64 2.77 -13.11
N PHE A 64 -7.96 1.48 -12.96
CA PHE A 64 -8.00 0.53 -14.08
C PHE A 64 -9.31 0.57 -14.87
N GLU A 65 -10.30 1.36 -14.46
CA GLU A 65 -11.41 1.69 -15.35
C GLU A 65 -10.91 2.45 -16.59
N LYS A 66 -9.88 3.29 -16.40
CA LYS A 66 -9.29 4.10 -17.47
C LYS A 66 -7.96 3.57 -18.00
N TYR A 67 -7.12 3.00 -17.12
CA TYR A 67 -5.71 2.74 -17.44
C TYR A 67 -5.33 1.26 -17.50
N ALA A 68 -6.28 0.32 -17.44
CA ALA A 68 -5.96 -1.10 -17.49
C ALA A 68 -5.17 -1.53 -18.73
N THR A 69 -5.37 -0.88 -19.88
CA THR A 69 -4.67 -1.22 -21.14
C THR A 69 -3.16 -0.95 -21.09
N ASN A 70 -2.71 -0.02 -20.25
CA ASN A 70 -1.29 0.36 -20.16
C ASN A 70 -0.73 0.38 -18.73
N GLY A 71 -1.52 -0.01 -17.73
CA GLY A 71 -1.14 -0.08 -16.34
C GLY A 71 -1.08 1.26 -15.60
N GLY A 72 -1.36 2.39 -16.28
CA GLY A 72 -1.34 3.72 -15.69
C GLY A 72 -0.04 4.01 -14.95
N GLN A 73 -0.15 4.47 -13.70
CA GLN A 73 0.96 4.67 -12.77
C GLN A 73 1.16 3.49 -11.80
N LEU A 74 0.42 2.38 -11.94
CA LEU A 74 0.45 1.26 -10.97
C LEU A 74 1.88 0.77 -10.68
N LEU A 75 2.71 0.60 -11.70
CA LEU A 75 4.09 0.11 -11.51
C LEU A 75 4.97 1.14 -10.79
N LYS A 76 4.76 2.44 -11.01
CA LYS A 76 5.47 3.50 -10.28
C LYS A 76 4.97 3.59 -8.84
N GLN A 77 3.67 3.49 -8.63
CA GLN A 77 3.07 3.41 -7.29
C GLN A 77 3.58 2.19 -6.51
N ALA A 78 3.72 1.04 -7.17
CA ALA A 78 4.30 -0.16 -6.58
C ALA A 78 5.77 0.03 -6.18
N ALA A 79 6.55 0.78 -6.96
CA ALA A 79 7.95 1.09 -6.67
C ALA A 79 8.13 2.20 -5.62
N ALA A 80 7.15 3.07 -5.46
CA ALA A 80 7.22 4.21 -4.54
C ALA A 80 7.24 3.74 -3.08
N MET A 81 7.99 4.45 -2.23
CA MET A 81 8.10 4.22 -0.79
C MET A 81 7.84 5.54 -0.05
N PRO A 82 7.30 5.49 1.18
CA PRO A 82 7.23 6.67 2.06
C PRO A 82 8.64 7.18 2.39
N GLN A 83 8.73 8.38 2.98
CA GLN A 83 10.01 8.93 3.46
C GLN A 83 10.63 8.04 4.53
N GLU A 84 9.79 7.52 5.43
CA GLU A 84 10.20 6.61 6.51
C GLU A 84 9.36 5.33 6.51
N GLY A 85 10.00 4.21 6.84
CA GLY A 85 9.34 2.90 6.88
C GLY A 85 9.00 2.34 5.50
N TYR A 86 7.84 1.70 5.41
CA TYR A 86 7.33 1.03 4.19
C TYR A 86 5.82 1.16 4.09
N LYS A 87 5.29 1.07 2.87
CA LYS A 87 3.84 1.10 2.62
C LYS A 87 3.18 -0.26 2.83
N GLY A 88 1.88 -0.27 3.11
CA GLY A 88 1.07 -1.48 3.21
C GLY A 88 0.88 -2.21 1.88
N GLY A 89 0.75 -1.47 0.77
CA GLY A 89 0.67 -2.09 -0.54
C GLY A 89 0.24 -1.18 -1.69
N VAL A 90 -0.19 -1.82 -2.78
CA VAL A 90 -0.69 -1.20 -4.00
C VAL A 90 -1.89 -2.00 -4.54
N GLY A 91 -2.83 -1.33 -5.18
CA GLY A 91 -4.03 -1.94 -5.77
C GLY A 91 -4.54 -1.17 -6.99
N ALA A 92 -5.71 -1.58 -7.50
CA ALA A 92 -6.37 -0.89 -8.60
C ALA A 92 -7.90 -0.95 -8.47
N TYR A 93 -8.58 0.15 -8.78
CA TYR A 93 -10.02 0.20 -8.99
C TYR A 93 -10.37 -0.40 -10.35
N ARG A 94 -11.36 -1.30 -10.41
CA ARG A 94 -11.68 -2.13 -11.60
C ARG A 94 -10.50 -3.00 -12.04
N PHE A 95 -9.85 -3.64 -11.07
CA PHE A 95 -8.72 -4.55 -11.29
C PHE A 95 -9.05 -5.68 -12.29
N ASP A 96 -10.31 -6.11 -12.37
CA ASP A 96 -10.83 -7.06 -13.36
C ASP A 96 -10.50 -6.68 -14.81
N ASN A 97 -10.41 -5.38 -15.13
CA ASN A 97 -10.04 -4.93 -16.47
C ASN A 97 -8.60 -5.30 -16.88
N ASP A 98 -7.75 -5.71 -15.93
CA ASP A 98 -6.40 -6.21 -16.23
C ASP A 98 -6.41 -7.68 -16.69
N TYR A 99 -7.54 -8.39 -16.59
CA TYR A 99 -7.64 -9.83 -16.89
C TYR A 99 -7.20 -10.18 -18.30
N ASP A 100 -7.56 -9.40 -19.32
CA ASP A 100 -7.26 -9.71 -20.73
C ASP A 100 -5.89 -9.19 -21.20
N ASN A 101 -5.16 -8.43 -20.38
CA ASN A 101 -3.77 -8.11 -20.70
C ASN A 101 -2.94 -9.39 -20.80
N THR A 102 -1.93 -9.44 -21.65
CA THR A 102 -1.08 -10.64 -21.79
C THR A 102 0.23 -10.51 -21.02
N PRO A 103 0.54 -11.39 -20.06
CA PRO A 103 -0.31 -12.47 -19.54
C PRO A 103 -1.46 -11.94 -18.65
N ASN A 104 -2.55 -12.70 -18.43
CA ASN A 104 -3.79 -12.26 -17.77
C ASN A 104 -3.61 -11.63 -16.39
N TYR A 105 -3.92 -10.36 -16.13
CA TYR A 105 -3.47 -9.61 -14.94
C TYR A 105 -1.98 -9.20 -15.00
N LYS A 106 -1.53 -8.75 -16.17
CA LYS A 106 -0.14 -8.40 -16.45
C LYS A 106 0.37 -7.37 -15.46
N TRP A 107 -0.37 -6.27 -15.31
CA TRP A 107 0.10 -5.10 -14.58
C TRP A 107 0.11 -5.35 -13.09
N MET A 108 -0.93 -6.00 -12.54
CA MET A 108 -0.96 -6.31 -11.12
C MET A 108 0.11 -7.31 -10.71
N ARG A 109 0.39 -8.34 -11.53
CA ARG A 109 1.51 -9.25 -11.25
C ARG A 109 2.85 -8.53 -11.21
N GLN A 110 3.10 -7.65 -12.18
CA GLN A 110 4.32 -6.84 -12.19
C GLN A 110 4.37 -5.91 -10.98
N ALA A 111 3.25 -5.28 -10.60
CA ALA A 111 3.17 -4.43 -9.42
C ALA A 111 3.49 -5.21 -8.13
N ILE A 112 2.94 -6.41 -7.95
CA ILE A 112 3.24 -7.28 -6.80
C ILE A 112 4.73 -7.59 -6.72
N GLN A 113 5.34 -7.98 -7.85
CA GLN A 113 6.79 -8.27 -7.91
C GLN A 113 7.64 -7.06 -7.55
N ILE A 114 7.30 -5.88 -8.09
CA ILE A 114 8.00 -4.63 -7.81
C ILE A 114 7.85 -4.25 -6.34
N ASN A 115 6.62 -4.31 -5.80
CA ASN A 115 6.32 -3.97 -4.41
C ASN A 115 7.11 -4.88 -3.45
N GLN A 116 7.14 -6.19 -3.71
CA GLN A 116 7.91 -7.13 -2.91
C GLN A 116 9.42 -6.86 -2.98
N ARG A 117 9.94 -6.52 -4.17
CA ARG A 117 11.35 -6.16 -4.35
C ARG A 117 11.74 -4.96 -3.50
N VAL A 118 11.01 -3.83 -3.63
CA VAL A 118 11.36 -2.60 -2.88
C VAL A 118 11.20 -2.77 -1.37
N PHE A 119 10.24 -3.57 -0.91
CA PHE A 119 10.12 -3.94 0.50
C PHE A 119 11.33 -4.75 0.99
N ASN A 120 11.77 -5.75 0.21
CA ASN A 120 12.94 -6.56 0.57
C ASN A 120 14.23 -5.73 0.59
N GLU A 121 14.40 -4.81 -0.37
CA GLU A 121 15.53 -3.87 -0.40
C GLU A 121 15.52 -2.95 0.82
N TRP A 122 14.35 -2.42 1.21
CA TRP A 122 14.20 -1.64 2.44
C TRP A 122 14.57 -2.46 3.67
N LYS A 123 14.04 -3.68 3.79
CA LYS A 123 14.30 -4.59 4.92
C LYS A 123 15.78 -4.93 5.05
N ALA A 124 16.47 -5.19 3.94
CA ALA A 124 17.91 -5.47 3.94
C ALA A 124 18.72 -4.27 4.46
N LYS A 125 18.37 -3.05 4.05
CA LYS A 125 19.03 -1.82 4.51
C LYS A 125 18.86 -1.58 6.01
N GLN A 126 17.71 -1.93 6.59
CA GLN A 126 17.50 -1.83 8.05
C GLN A 126 18.46 -2.77 8.80
N ASN A 127 18.54 -4.04 8.37
CA ASN A 127 19.45 -5.01 8.98
C ASN A 127 20.93 -4.60 8.87
N GLU A 128 21.33 -3.98 7.76
CA GLU A 128 22.70 -3.46 7.59
C GLU A 128 22.99 -2.27 8.52
N ALA A 129 22.01 -1.40 8.76
CA ALA A 129 22.15 -0.26 9.66
C ALA A 129 22.26 -0.72 11.13
N GLU A 130 21.47 -1.71 11.54
CA GLU A 130 21.50 -2.30 12.88
C GLU A 130 22.82 -3.02 13.19
N ASN A 131 23.47 -3.61 12.18
CA ASN A 131 24.70 -4.37 12.33
C ASN A 131 26.00 -3.53 12.22
N LYS A 132 25.90 -2.20 12.05
CA LYS A 132 27.10 -1.33 12.04
C LYS A 132 27.56 -1.07 13.49
N PRO A 133 28.84 -1.32 13.84
CA PRO A 133 29.36 -1.01 15.16
C PRO A 133 29.23 0.49 15.44
N GLN A 134 28.65 0.83 16.59
CA GLN A 134 28.62 2.21 17.09
C GLN A 134 30.06 2.69 17.25
N LYS A 135 30.39 3.81 16.59
CA LYS A 135 31.66 4.52 16.78
C LYS A 135 31.63 5.30 18.08
#